data_AF-A0A6J0Y3R7-F1
#
_entry.id   AF-A0A6J0Y3R7-F1
#
_cell.length_a   1.000
_cell.length_b   1.000
_cell.length_c   1.000
_cell.angle_alpha   90.00
_cell.angle_beta   90.00
_cell.angle_gamma   90.00
#
_symmetry.space_group_name_H-M   'P 1'
#
loop_
_entity.id
_entity.type
_entity.pdbx_description
1 polymer ?
#
loop_
_entity_poly.entity_id
_entity_poly.type
_entity_poly.pdbx_seq_one_letter_code
_entity_poly.pdbx_strand_id
1 'polypeptide(L)'
;MAPPGLHLAPTRLLDSSCSLKKTLQCSCSFWGTPTPSVRWRVGGAPVVMNRTGLRVTSATLGPWANSTIHLTEPPETGMSLLCEGRNPEGTHTLTILLKSGRSSLVAQTFMKGLVRGVFYGAIGVTLLFLCLIPLIVKHIRMKQAKKIAAMKAEKSPPRTQEVSKAQGTRKIQSHPVS
;
A
#
# COMPACT_ATOMS: atom_id res chain seq x y z
N MET A 1 31.45 -53.28 -6.32
CA MET A 1 30.82 -54.06 -7.41
C MET A 1 29.37 -53.59 -7.53
N ALA A 2 28.95 -53.01 -8.65
CA ALA A 2 27.52 -52.80 -8.90
C ALA A 2 26.91 -54.13 -9.39
N PRO A 3 25.67 -54.49 -9.00
CA PRO A 3 25.04 -55.71 -9.48
C PRO A 3 24.76 -55.62 -10.99
N PRO A 4 24.96 -56.71 -11.76
CA PRO A 4 24.78 -56.70 -13.21
C PRO A 4 23.29 -56.46 -13.55
N GLY A 5 23.04 -55.44 -14.37
CA GLY A 5 21.69 -55.07 -14.85
C GLY A 5 21.19 -53.67 -14.43
N LEU A 6 21.88 -52.96 -13.54
CA LEU A 6 21.51 -51.57 -13.22
C LEU A 6 21.99 -50.59 -14.29
N HIS A 7 21.04 -49.93 -14.97
CA HIS A 7 21.31 -48.81 -15.86
C HIS A 7 21.79 -47.61 -15.05
N LEU A 8 23.09 -47.33 -15.09
CA LEU A 8 23.71 -46.18 -14.44
C LEU A 8 23.24 -44.88 -15.09
N ALA A 9 23.04 -43.84 -14.29
CA ALA A 9 22.57 -42.55 -14.77
C ALA A 9 23.17 -41.38 -13.96
N PRO A 10 23.69 -40.34 -14.63
CA PRO A 10 24.24 -39.16 -13.97
C PRO A 10 23.16 -38.41 -13.19
N THR A 11 23.54 -37.78 -12.08
CA THR A 11 22.63 -36.94 -11.30
C THR A 11 21.99 -35.84 -12.15
N ARG A 12 20.66 -35.74 -12.10
CA ARG A 12 19.86 -34.69 -12.76
C ARG A 12 18.93 -34.05 -11.74
N LEU A 13 18.80 -32.72 -11.79
CA LEU A 13 17.73 -32.01 -11.08
C LEU A 13 16.40 -32.32 -11.77
N LEU A 14 15.38 -32.69 -11.00
CA LEU A 14 14.01 -32.86 -11.47
C LEU A 14 13.14 -31.64 -11.17
N ASP A 15 13.23 -31.13 -9.94
CA ASP A 15 12.39 -30.03 -9.47
C ASP A 15 13.12 -29.22 -8.39
N SER A 16 12.76 -27.94 -8.29
CA SER A 16 13.22 -27.04 -7.24
C SER A 16 12.20 -25.95 -6.96
N SER A 17 11.89 -25.74 -5.68
CA SER A 17 10.95 -24.70 -5.26
C SER A 17 11.46 -23.94 -4.04
N CYS A 18 11.14 -22.66 -3.95
CA CYS A 18 11.47 -21.81 -2.80
C CYS A 18 10.28 -20.92 -2.44
N SER A 19 10.04 -20.75 -1.14
CA SER A 19 9.01 -19.85 -0.62
C SER A 19 9.49 -19.15 0.65
N LEU A 20 9.13 -17.88 0.79
CA LEU A 20 9.45 -17.05 1.95
C LEU A 20 8.14 -16.68 2.64
N LYS A 21 7.92 -17.22 3.85
CA LYS A 21 6.76 -16.90 4.70
C LYS A 21 7.24 -16.27 6.01
N LYS A 22 7.14 -16.99 7.13
CA LYS A 22 7.80 -16.63 8.40
C LYS A 22 9.28 -17.00 8.40
N THR A 23 9.62 -18.02 7.62
CA THR A 23 10.97 -18.56 7.41
C THR A 23 11.13 -18.77 5.90
N LEU A 24 12.37 -18.88 5.42
CA LEU A 24 12.68 -19.29 4.05
C LEU A 24 12.68 -20.82 4.00
N GLN A 25 11.92 -21.40 3.08
CA GLN A 25 11.89 -22.83 2.79
C GLN A 25 12.24 -23.05 1.31
N CYS A 26 13.25 -23.87 1.04
CA CYS A 26 13.63 -24.28 -0.31
C CYS A 26 13.75 -25.80 -0.39
N SER A 27 13.34 -26.40 -1.51
CA SER A 27 13.41 -27.84 -1.79
C SER A 27 14.10 -28.09 -3.12
N CYS A 28 14.86 -29.17 -3.21
CA CYS A 28 15.42 -29.72 -4.45
C CYS A 28 15.10 -31.21 -4.52
N SER A 29 14.69 -31.67 -5.70
CA SER A 29 14.55 -33.08 -6.03
C SER A 29 15.55 -33.47 -7.11
N PHE A 30 16.39 -34.45 -6.84
CA PHE A 30 17.34 -35.02 -7.78
C PHE A 30 16.98 -36.47 -8.10
N TRP A 31 17.40 -36.91 -9.29
CA TRP A 31 17.32 -38.30 -9.73
C TRP A 31 18.67 -38.77 -10.28
N GLY A 32 18.99 -40.03 -10.06
CA GLY A 32 20.17 -40.68 -10.60
C GLY A 32 20.30 -42.12 -10.12
N THR A 33 21.12 -42.90 -10.82
CA THR A 33 21.41 -44.29 -10.48
C THR A 33 22.93 -44.47 -10.46
N PRO A 34 23.58 -44.68 -9.29
CA PRO A 34 23.01 -44.78 -7.95
C PRO A 34 22.34 -43.48 -7.45
N THR A 35 21.49 -43.62 -6.43
CA THR A 35 20.73 -42.52 -5.81
C THR A 35 21.64 -41.36 -5.40
N PRO A 36 21.34 -40.11 -5.79
CA PRO A 36 22.20 -38.97 -5.47
C PRO A 36 22.13 -38.58 -4.00
N SER A 37 23.29 -38.25 -3.43
CA SER A 37 23.38 -37.50 -2.17
C SER A 37 23.12 -36.02 -2.41
N VAL A 38 22.44 -35.33 -1.50
CA VAL A 38 22.11 -33.90 -1.64
C VAL A 38 22.79 -33.10 -0.53
N ARG A 39 23.45 -31.99 -0.90
CA ARG A 39 24.20 -31.10 0.00
C ARG A 39 23.77 -29.66 -0.22
N TRP A 40 23.67 -28.91 0.87
CA TRP A 40 23.37 -27.47 0.85
C TRP A 40 24.59 -26.64 1.21
N ARG A 41 24.75 -25.48 0.57
CA ARG A 41 25.71 -24.44 0.94
C ARG A 41 25.03 -23.08 0.98
N VAL A 42 25.41 -22.22 1.93
CA VAL A 42 24.90 -20.84 2.06
C VAL A 42 26.12 -19.91 2.00
N GLY A 43 26.13 -18.97 1.05
CA GLY A 43 27.28 -18.07 0.84
C GLY A 43 28.58 -18.83 0.54
N GLY A 44 28.48 -19.98 -0.15
CA GLY A 44 29.60 -20.89 -0.43
C GLY A 44 29.99 -21.84 0.70
N ALA A 45 29.65 -21.53 1.96
CA ALA A 45 29.95 -22.38 3.12
C ALA A 45 28.99 -23.58 3.23
N PRO A 46 29.46 -24.80 3.51
CA PRO A 46 28.59 -25.96 3.68
C PRO A 46 27.66 -25.80 4.89
N VAL A 47 26.43 -26.29 4.74
CA VAL A 47 25.43 -26.29 5.81
C VAL A 47 25.76 -27.38 6.83
N VAL A 48 26.01 -26.97 8.08
CA VAL A 48 26.21 -27.86 9.22
C VAL A 48 24.91 -27.96 10.01
N MET A 49 24.43 -29.18 10.29
CA MET A 49 23.12 -29.46 10.90
C MET A 49 22.97 -29.02 12.38
N ASN A 50 23.92 -28.25 12.92
CA ASN A 50 23.95 -27.83 14.33
C ASN A 50 23.95 -26.30 14.50
N ARG A 51 23.52 -25.55 13.48
CA ARG A 51 23.35 -24.08 13.55
C ARG A 51 21.93 -23.73 14.00
N THR A 52 21.82 -22.85 14.99
CA THR A 52 20.55 -22.25 15.39
C THR A 52 19.88 -21.55 14.20
N GLY A 53 18.57 -21.71 14.06
CA GLY A 53 17.81 -21.11 12.96
C GLY A 53 17.94 -21.80 11.60
N LEU A 54 18.60 -22.97 11.51
CA LEU A 54 18.71 -23.76 10.28
C LEU A 54 18.23 -25.20 10.53
N ARG A 55 17.45 -25.75 9.60
CA ARG A 55 17.06 -27.18 9.56
C ARG A 55 17.12 -27.71 8.14
N VAL A 56 17.60 -28.94 7.97
CA VAL A 56 17.59 -29.66 6.69
C VAL A 56 16.87 -30.99 6.90
N THR A 57 15.93 -31.29 6.01
CA THR A 57 15.19 -32.56 5.96
C THR A 57 15.50 -33.20 4.62
N SER A 58 16.06 -34.41 4.62
CA SER A 58 16.37 -35.15 3.38
C SER A 58 15.64 -36.49 3.38
N ALA A 59 15.10 -36.87 2.22
CA ALA A 59 14.39 -38.11 1.99
C ALA A 59 14.89 -38.76 0.69
N THR A 60 15.18 -40.05 0.74
CA THR A 60 15.62 -40.84 -0.42
C THR A 60 14.66 -42.00 -0.64
N LEU A 61 14.18 -42.16 -1.86
CA LEU A 61 13.28 -43.24 -2.27
C LEU A 61 13.78 -43.77 -3.61
N GLY A 62 14.24 -45.02 -3.68
CA GLY A 62 14.81 -45.58 -4.91
C GLY A 62 15.87 -44.64 -5.53
N PRO A 63 15.80 -44.33 -6.84
CA PRO A 63 16.73 -43.39 -7.51
C PRO A 63 16.44 -41.90 -7.24
N TRP A 64 15.40 -41.55 -6.47
CA TRP A 64 15.03 -40.18 -6.13
C TRP A 64 15.63 -39.75 -4.78
N ALA A 65 16.15 -38.52 -4.73
CA ALA A 65 16.55 -37.86 -3.50
C ALA A 65 15.95 -36.45 -3.43
N ASN A 66 15.13 -36.19 -2.42
CA ASN A 66 14.64 -34.85 -2.09
C ASN A 66 15.40 -34.32 -0.87
N SER A 67 15.77 -33.04 -0.89
CA SER A 67 16.20 -32.34 0.31
C SER A 67 15.49 -31.00 0.39
N THR A 68 15.05 -30.64 1.59
CA THR A 68 14.37 -29.39 1.90
C THR A 68 15.09 -28.69 3.05
N ILE A 69 15.51 -27.44 2.83
CA ILE A 69 16.15 -26.58 3.82
C ILE A 69 15.16 -25.52 4.32
N HIS A 70 15.16 -25.32 5.63
CA HIS A 70 14.44 -24.26 6.32
C HIS A 70 15.43 -23.34 7.03
N LEU A 71 15.26 -22.04 6.83
CA LEU A 71 16.11 -20.97 7.35
C LEU A 71 15.20 -19.96 8.06
N THR A 72 15.36 -19.81 9.38
CA THR A 72 14.54 -18.92 10.20
C THR A 72 14.68 -17.47 9.75
N GLU A 73 15.91 -17.05 9.46
CA GLU A 73 16.22 -15.78 8.82
C GLU A 73 16.70 -16.04 7.39
N PRO A 74 16.23 -15.28 6.39
CA PRO A 74 16.78 -15.40 5.04
C PRO A 74 18.24 -14.94 5.03
N PRO A 75 19.13 -15.61 4.27
CA PRO A 75 20.48 -15.16 4.01
C PRO A 75 20.57 -13.68 3.59
N GLU A 76 21.70 -13.05 3.89
CA GLU A 76 21.92 -11.64 3.61
C GLU A 76 21.80 -11.32 2.11
N THR A 77 21.45 -10.07 1.77
CA THR A 77 21.29 -9.62 0.38
C THR A 77 22.56 -9.90 -0.42
N GLY A 78 22.46 -10.76 -1.44
CA GLY A 78 23.59 -11.17 -2.28
C GLY A 78 24.19 -12.53 -1.91
N MET A 79 23.82 -13.13 -0.77
CA MET A 79 24.16 -14.53 -0.49
C MET A 79 23.35 -15.48 -1.39
N SER A 80 24.05 -16.42 -2.02
CA SER A 80 23.43 -17.53 -2.75
C SER A 80 23.19 -18.73 -1.85
N LEU A 81 22.05 -19.39 -2.05
CA LEU A 81 21.77 -20.71 -1.53
C LEU A 81 22.06 -21.72 -2.65
N LEU A 82 22.98 -22.65 -2.40
CA LEU A 82 23.42 -23.64 -3.40
C LEU A 82 23.00 -25.04 -2.97
N CYS A 83 22.48 -25.80 -3.93
CA CYS A 83 21.95 -27.14 -3.77
C CYS A 83 22.69 -28.08 -4.73
N GLU A 84 23.49 -28.99 -4.18
CA GLU A 84 24.40 -29.88 -4.90
C GLU A 84 23.90 -31.31 -4.77
N GLY A 85 23.42 -31.90 -5.87
CA GLY A 85 23.11 -33.31 -6.00
C GLY A 85 24.30 -34.06 -6.59
N ARG A 86 24.75 -35.15 -5.96
CA ARG A 86 25.93 -35.91 -6.40
C ARG A 86 25.77 -37.42 -6.25
N ASN A 87 26.06 -38.14 -7.32
CA ASN A 87 26.26 -39.59 -7.36
C ASN A 87 27.63 -39.91 -8.02
N PRO A 88 28.07 -41.18 -8.08
CA PRO A 88 29.33 -41.56 -8.74
C PRO A 88 29.39 -41.14 -10.23
N GLU A 89 28.24 -41.20 -10.91
CA GLU A 89 28.09 -40.91 -12.34
C GLU A 89 28.09 -39.40 -12.69
N GLY A 90 27.94 -38.52 -11.70
CA GLY A 90 27.92 -37.07 -11.95
C GLY A 90 27.45 -36.22 -10.78
N THR A 91 27.66 -34.91 -10.91
CA THR A 91 27.19 -33.88 -9.98
C THR A 91 26.36 -32.85 -10.73
N HIS A 92 25.23 -32.44 -10.16
CA HIS A 92 24.39 -31.37 -10.67
C HIS A 92 24.18 -30.33 -9.56
N THR A 93 24.36 -29.05 -9.89
CA THR A 93 24.34 -27.97 -8.92
C THR A 93 23.34 -26.90 -9.32
N LEU A 94 22.38 -26.61 -8.45
CA LEU A 94 21.45 -25.50 -8.57
C LEU A 94 21.89 -24.35 -7.67
N THR A 95 21.92 -23.13 -8.22
CA THR A 95 22.18 -21.90 -7.44
C THR A 95 20.91 -21.07 -7.36
N ILE A 96 20.39 -20.91 -6.15
CA ILE A 96 19.20 -20.12 -5.82
C ILE A 96 19.68 -18.74 -5.35
N LEU A 97 19.41 -17.71 -6.15
CA LEU A 97 19.72 -16.32 -5.82
C LEU A 97 18.56 -15.71 -5.03
N LEU A 98 18.82 -15.39 -3.76
CA LEU A 98 17.83 -14.82 -2.85
C LEU A 98 17.84 -13.29 -2.96
N LYS A 99 16.81 -12.74 -3.60
CA LYS A 99 16.58 -11.29 -3.62
C LYS A 99 15.88 -10.88 -2.33
N SER A 100 16.44 -9.90 -1.62
CA SER A 100 15.90 -9.44 -0.35
C SER A 100 14.49 -8.85 -0.51
N GLY A 101 13.50 -9.52 0.08
CA GLY A 101 12.12 -9.05 0.12
C GLY A 101 11.89 -7.79 0.96
N ARG A 102 12.94 -7.25 1.62
CA ARG A 102 12.85 -6.04 2.45
C ARG A 102 12.32 -4.84 1.66
N SER A 103 12.68 -4.72 0.39
CA SER A 103 12.12 -3.71 -0.53
C SER A 103 10.62 -3.89 -0.78
N SER A 104 10.12 -5.14 -0.80
CA SER A 104 8.68 -5.43 -0.94
C SER A 104 7.89 -5.06 0.32
N LEU A 105 8.46 -5.30 1.52
CA LEU A 105 7.82 -4.91 2.78
C LEU A 105 7.75 -3.38 2.93
N VAL A 106 8.84 -2.67 2.59
CA VAL A 106 8.88 -1.19 2.56
C VAL A 106 7.95 -0.64 1.47
N ALA A 107 7.91 -1.24 0.28
CA ALA A 107 6.97 -0.85 -0.76
C ALA A 107 5.51 -1.06 -0.33
N GLN A 108 5.19 -2.15 0.38
CA GLN A 108 3.84 -2.38 0.90
C GLN A 108 3.42 -1.38 1.97
N THR A 109 4.30 -1.03 2.92
CA THR A 109 3.98 -0.02 3.93
C THR A 109 3.87 1.37 3.31
N PHE A 110 4.75 1.71 2.36
CA PHE A 110 4.69 2.95 1.59
C PHE A 110 3.40 3.05 0.75
N MET A 111 3.03 2.00 0.00
CA MET A 111 1.78 1.96 -0.78
C MET A 111 0.55 2.13 0.11
N LYS A 112 0.50 1.45 1.27
CA LYS A 112 -0.59 1.61 2.25
C LYS A 112 -0.65 3.05 2.79
N GLY A 113 0.51 3.67 3.06
CA GLY A 113 0.61 5.07 3.47
C GLY A 113 0.13 6.04 2.39
N LEU A 114 0.57 5.83 1.14
CA LEU A 114 0.23 6.67 -0.01
C LEU A 114 -1.28 6.64 -0.31
N VAL A 115 -1.87 5.43 -0.40
CA VAL A 115 -3.32 5.26 -0.60
C VAL A 115 -4.11 5.97 0.49
N ARG A 116 -3.72 5.79 1.76
CA ARG A 116 -4.38 6.41 2.91
C ARG A 116 -4.22 7.94 2.92
N GLY A 117 -3.06 8.45 2.52
CA GLY A 117 -2.79 9.88 2.35
C GLY A 117 -3.64 10.51 1.24
N VAL A 118 -3.78 9.84 0.09
CA VAL A 118 -4.64 10.30 -1.02
C VAL A 118 -6.11 10.40 -0.57
N PHE A 119 -6.64 9.40 0.13
CA PHE A 119 -8.03 9.44 0.62
C PHE A 119 -8.28 10.60 1.59
N TYR A 120 -7.45 10.77 2.64
CA TYR A 120 -7.65 11.86 3.59
C TYR A 120 -7.37 13.24 2.98
N GLY A 121 -6.39 13.34 2.06
CA GLY A 121 -6.10 14.57 1.32
C GLY A 121 -7.26 15.00 0.43
N ALA A 122 -7.86 14.07 -0.33
CA ALA A 122 -9.02 14.35 -1.18
C ALA A 122 -10.23 14.83 -0.36
N ILE A 123 -10.50 14.21 0.80
CA ILE A 123 -11.56 14.63 1.71
C ILE A 123 -11.30 16.05 2.23
N GLY A 124 -10.08 16.33 2.71
CA GLY A 124 -9.70 17.64 3.23
C GLY A 124 -9.82 18.75 2.20
N VAL A 125 -9.31 18.52 0.98
CA VAL A 125 -9.42 19.47 -0.15
C VAL A 125 -10.87 19.72 -0.54
N THR A 126 -11.70 18.67 -0.60
CA THR A 126 -13.13 18.79 -0.94
C THR A 126 -13.87 19.64 0.08
N LEU A 127 -13.66 19.40 1.38
CA LEU A 127 -14.25 20.21 2.46
C LEU A 127 -13.77 21.67 2.41
N LEU A 128 -12.50 21.91 2.09
CA LEU A 128 -11.95 23.26 1.93
C LEU A 128 -12.67 24.04 0.83
N PHE A 129 -12.86 23.44 -0.36
CA PHE A 129 -13.62 24.07 -1.44
C PHE A 129 -15.11 24.26 -1.09
N LEU A 130 -15.75 23.25 -0.50
CA LEU A 130 -17.15 23.34 -0.05
C LEU A 130 -17.38 24.46 0.98
N CYS A 131 -16.41 24.75 1.84
CA CYS A 131 -16.47 25.87 2.78
C CYS A 131 -16.15 27.23 2.13
N LEU A 132 -15.11 27.31 1.29
CA LEU A 132 -14.65 28.59 0.73
C LEU A 132 -15.60 29.16 -0.33
N ILE A 133 -16.14 28.34 -1.22
CA ILE A 133 -17.03 28.79 -2.30
C ILE A 133 -18.25 29.59 -1.77
N PRO A 134 -19.08 29.08 -0.83
CA PRO A 134 -20.22 29.83 -0.31
C PRO A 134 -19.81 31.08 0.49
N LEU A 135 -18.66 31.08 1.16
CA LEU A 135 -18.13 32.26 1.85
C LEU A 135 -17.77 33.38 0.86
N ILE A 136 -17.08 33.03 -0.24
CA ILE A 136 -16.73 33.95 -1.32
C ILE A 136 -18.01 34.51 -1.98
N VAL A 137 -18.97 33.65 -2.33
CA VAL A 137 -20.25 34.06 -2.92
C VAL A 137 -21.04 34.98 -1.96
N LYS A 138 -21.10 34.66 -0.67
CA LYS A 138 -21.74 35.52 0.36
C LYS A 138 -21.07 36.88 0.45
N HIS A 139 -19.73 36.92 0.46
CA HIS A 139 -18.98 38.18 0.50
C HIS A 139 -19.20 39.05 -0.75
N ILE A 140 -19.21 38.45 -1.95
CA ILE A 140 -19.53 39.14 -3.20
C ILE A 140 -20.96 39.70 -3.16
N ARG A 141 -21.96 38.88 -2.81
CA ARG A 141 -23.37 39.31 -2.70
C ARG A 141 -23.53 40.46 -1.68
N MET A 142 -22.85 40.39 -0.54
CA MET A 142 -22.86 41.47 0.46
C MET A 142 -22.24 42.77 -0.06
N LYS A 143 -21.14 42.72 -0.82
CA LYS A 143 -20.56 43.92 -1.45
C LYS A 143 -21.49 44.51 -2.51
N GLN A 144 -22.14 43.68 -3.34
CA GLN A 144 -23.10 44.18 -4.34
C GLN A 144 -24.33 44.81 -3.68
N ALA A 145 -24.90 44.19 -2.65
CA ALA A 145 -26.04 44.73 -1.91
C ALA A 145 -25.72 46.10 -1.27
N LYS A 146 -24.52 46.27 -0.67
CA LYS A 146 -24.06 47.56 -0.13
C LYS A 146 -23.95 48.65 -1.21
N LYS A 147 -23.40 48.33 -2.39
CA LYS A 147 -23.32 49.29 -3.52
C LYS A 147 -24.70 49.72 -4.02
N ILE A 148 -25.63 48.77 -4.16
CA ILE A 148 -27.01 49.05 -4.60
C ILE A 148 -27.75 49.91 -3.56
N ALA A 149 -27.56 49.64 -2.27
CA ALA A 149 -28.14 50.45 -1.19
C ALA A 149 -27.62 51.89 -1.18
N ALA A 150 -26.30 52.08 -1.35
CA ALA A 150 -25.69 53.41 -1.43
C ALA A 150 -26.24 54.23 -2.62
N MET A 151 -26.28 53.63 -3.82
CA MET A 151 -26.85 54.30 -5.01
C MET A 151 -28.34 54.62 -4.88
N LYS A 152 -29.11 53.85 -4.08
CA LYS A 152 -30.51 54.19 -3.77
C LYS A 152 -30.63 55.33 -2.75
N ALA A 153 -29.74 55.41 -1.78
CA ALA A 153 -29.74 56.48 -0.79
C ALA A 153 -29.39 57.85 -1.42
N GLU A 154 -28.41 57.87 -2.32
CA GLU A 154 -27.95 59.10 -2.99
C GLU A 154 -28.94 59.63 -4.05
N LYS A 155 -29.81 58.76 -4.58
CA LYS A 155 -30.84 59.12 -5.56
C LYS A 155 -32.21 59.48 -4.94
N SER A 156 -32.30 59.57 -3.61
CA SER A 156 -33.51 60.02 -2.92
C SER A 156 -33.56 61.56 -2.91
N PRO A 157 -34.66 62.21 -3.36
CA PRO A 157 -34.76 63.67 -3.32
C PRO A 157 -34.86 64.18 -1.88
N PRO A 158 -34.46 65.44 -1.62
CA PRO A 158 -34.59 66.05 -0.29
C PRO A 158 -36.07 66.19 0.08
N ARG A 159 -36.43 65.73 1.28
CA ARG A 159 -37.79 65.87 1.82
C ARG A 159 -38.02 67.33 2.22
N THR A 160 -38.70 68.09 1.37
CA THR A 160 -39.17 69.45 1.67
C THR A 160 -39.99 69.42 2.96
N GLN A 161 -39.55 70.13 3.99
CA GLN A 161 -40.38 70.42 5.15
C GLN A 161 -41.27 71.62 4.80
N GLU A 162 -42.52 71.36 4.43
CA GLU A 162 -43.50 72.43 4.32
C GLU A 162 -44.12 72.70 5.69
N VAL A 163 -43.74 73.83 6.28
CA VAL A 163 -44.34 74.38 7.50
C VAL A 163 -45.17 75.58 7.12
N SER A 164 -46.49 75.46 7.22
CA SER A 164 -47.40 76.60 7.12
C SER A 164 -48.60 76.43 8.06
N LYS A 165 -48.86 77.47 8.85
CA LYS A 165 -49.89 77.58 9.90
C LYS A 165 -51.10 78.40 9.40
N ALA A 166 -52.21 78.27 10.12
CA ALA A 166 -53.35 79.20 10.18
C ALA A 166 -54.27 79.21 8.93
N GLN A 167 -55.55 79.64 9.00
CA GLN A 167 -56.32 80.27 10.09
C GLN A 167 -57.81 79.88 9.99
N GLY A 168 -58.62 80.03 11.04
CA GLY A 168 -59.98 79.46 11.11
C GLY A 168 -61.16 80.39 10.76
N THR A 169 -62.38 79.83 10.87
CA THR A 169 -63.71 80.36 11.30
C THR A 169 -64.83 79.33 10.92
N ARG A 170 -66.10 79.36 11.35
CA ARG A 170 -66.92 80.33 12.13
C ARG A 170 -68.00 79.59 13.00
N LYS A 171 -68.89 80.40 13.62
CA LYS A 171 -70.15 80.12 14.36
C LYS A 171 -71.03 78.94 13.82
N ILE A 172 -71.63 78.06 14.63
CA ILE A 172 -72.74 78.21 15.64
C ILE A 172 -74.10 78.59 15.01
N GLN A 173 -75.17 77.77 15.21
CA GLN A 173 -76.49 78.15 15.82
C GLN A 173 -77.50 76.95 15.98
N SER A 174 -78.06 76.77 17.20
CA SER A 174 -79.33 76.09 17.69
C SER A 174 -79.93 74.80 17.04
N HIS A 175 -80.37 73.74 17.76
CA HIS A 175 -81.45 73.57 18.80
C HIS A 175 -82.90 73.77 18.30
N PRO A 176 -83.98 73.21 18.94
CA PRO A 176 -84.12 72.44 20.21
C PRO A 176 -84.68 70.99 20.05
N VAL A 177 -84.43 70.03 20.95
CA VAL A 177 -85.13 69.67 22.23
C VAL A 177 -86.61 69.25 22.12
N SER A 178 -86.87 67.95 22.32
CA SER A 178 -87.73 67.42 23.40
C SER A 178 -87.27 66.02 23.80
#